data_AF-A0A938SDS0-F1
#
_entry.id   AF-A0A938SDS0-F1
#
_cell.length_a   1.000
_cell.length_b   1.000
_cell.length_c   1.000
_cell.angle_alpha   90.00
_cell.angle_beta   90.00
_cell.angle_gamma   90.00
#
_symmetry.space_group_name_H-M   'P 1'
#
loop_
_entity.id
_entity.type
_entity.pdbx_description
1 polymer ?
#
loop_
_entity_poly.entity_id
_entity_poly.type
_entity_poly.pdbx_seq_one_letter_code
_entity_poly.pdbx_strand_id
1 'polypeptide(L)'
;MTESDHKRLVKSAALDERAFLRLTLSQPRGADAAPWVKISVRPVRVRGQRVMQFSYFDPQKDTTKNFAGDEAEKRLDEALAMPFGQIHVQTTAGDLHVRITRKGKALVKKGKPSRQNAPALAHDHVKQYPLAVGQPDAFLQALGIMNAQSKVRAAMQAKFRQINEFLRIVEQTVLGECRVTGDECRETESAVACAPFPVTRHPPPVTQIIDCGCGSAYLSFAAYHYLNHVRGVATRLTGVDRNAELIGKCC
;
A
#
# COMPACT_ATOMS: atom_id res chain seq x y z
N MET A 1 6.29 -30.86 -19.97
CA MET A 1 7.20 -30.10 -19.10
C MET A 1 7.47 -30.93 -17.87
N THR A 2 8.72 -31.32 -17.71
CA THR A 2 9.22 -32.09 -16.57
C THR A 2 9.30 -31.20 -15.32
N GLU A 3 9.57 -31.81 -14.17
CA GLU A 3 9.79 -31.09 -12.91
C GLU A 3 10.99 -30.12 -12.96
N SER A 4 11.97 -30.38 -13.84
CA SER A 4 13.13 -29.50 -14.05
C SER A 4 12.84 -28.29 -14.93
N ASP A 5 11.90 -28.39 -15.88
CA ASP A 5 11.64 -27.33 -16.86
C ASP A 5 11.02 -26.06 -16.24
N HIS A 6 10.09 -26.23 -15.29
CA HIS A 6 9.39 -25.09 -14.70
C HIS A 6 10.28 -24.31 -13.72
N LYS A 7 11.18 -24.99 -12.98
CA LYS A 7 12.16 -24.34 -12.09
C LYS A 7 13.12 -23.47 -12.89
N ARG A 8 13.60 -23.97 -14.04
CA ARG A 8 14.45 -23.19 -14.96
C ARG A 8 13.73 -21.96 -15.49
N LEU A 9 12.45 -22.08 -15.86
CA LEU A 9 11.64 -20.96 -16.35
C LEU A 9 11.39 -19.90 -15.27
N VAL A 10 11.13 -20.32 -14.03
CA VAL A 10 10.97 -19.40 -12.90
C VAL A 10 12.29 -18.71 -12.59
N LYS A 11 13.41 -19.45 -12.58
CA LYS A 11 14.75 -18.90 -12.34
C LYS A 11 15.11 -17.84 -13.38
N SER A 12 14.93 -18.13 -14.67
CA SER A 12 15.23 -17.15 -15.72
C SER A 12 14.37 -15.89 -15.62
N ALA A 13 13.09 -16.03 -15.27
CA ALA A 13 12.20 -14.88 -15.06
C ALA A 13 12.53 -14.06 -13.81
N ALA A 14 13.05 -14.70 -12.76
CA ALA A 14 13.44 -14.04 -11.52
C ALA A 14 14.80 -13.32 -11.62
N LEU A 15 15.73 -13.86 -12.41
CA LEU A 15 17.04 -13.25 -12.65
C LEU A 15 17.01 -12.17 -13.75
N ASP A 16 15.89 -12.01 -14.47
CA ASP A 16 15.74 -10.93 -15.44
C ASP A 16 15.81 -9.57 -14.75
N GLU A 17 16.92 -8.88 -15.02
CA GLU A 17 17.19 -7.61 -14.40
C GLU A 17 16.17 -6.52 -14.76
N ARG A 18 15.58 -6.57 -15.95
CA ARG A 18 14.71 -5.48 -16.43
C ARG A 18 13.25 -5.79 -16.17
N ALA A 19 12.86 -7.05 -16.28
CA ALA A 19 11.47 -7.45 -16.22
C ALA A 19 11.01 -7.91 -14.84
N PHE A 20 11.90 -8.44 -13.99
CA PHE A 20 11.48 -9.04 -12.72
C PHE A 20 10.90 -8.01 -11.74
N LEU A 21 9.69 -8.29 -11.23
CA LEU A 21 9.04 -7.47 -10.21
C LEU A 21 8.98 -8.17 -8.86
N ARG A 22 8.48 -9.42 -8.84
CA ARG A 22 8.26 -10.18 -7.60
C ARG A 22 8.12 -11.67 -7.88
N LEU A 23 8.68 -12.48 -7.00
CA LEU A 23 8.42 -13.91 -6.91
C LEU A 23 7.70 -14.19 -5.59
N THR A 24 6.69 -15.05 -5.62
CA THR A 24 5.99 -15.54 -4.43
C THR A 24 5.87 -17.06 -4.50
N LEU A 25 6.40 -17.72 -3.49
CA LEU A 25 6.26 -19.16 -3.23
C LEU A 25 5.26 -19.32 -2.09
N SER A 26 4.20 -20.11 -2.28
CA SER A 26 3.15 -20.30 -1.29
C SER A 26 2.53 -21.69 -1.36
N GLN A 27 1.69 -22.02 -0.37
CA GLN A 27 1.07 -23.34 -0.19
C GLN A 27 2.12 -24.44 0.02
N PRO A 28 2.89 -24.43 1.13
CA PRO A 28 3.83 -25.52 1.43
C PRO A 28 3.10 -26.87 1.46
N ARG A 29 3.78 -27.92 1.00
CA ARG A 29 3.25 -29.29 0.90
C ARG A 29 4.18 -30.29 1.59
N GLY A 30 3.59 -31.31 2.19
CA GLY A 30 4.31 -32.38 2.90
C GLY A 30 4.18 -32.26 4.41
N ALA A 31 4.35 -33.39 5.12
CA ALA A 31 4.40 -33.44 6.58
C ALA A 31 5.70 -32.82 7.14
N ASP A 32 6.78 -32.82 6.34
CA ASP A 32 7.96 -31.96 6.50
C ASP A 32 7.68 -30.58 5.90
N ALA A 33 6.65 -29.91 6.42
CA ALA A 33 6.28 -28.58 5.96
C ALA A 33 7.53 -27.68 6.03
N ALA A 34 7.93 -27.10 4.89
CA ALA A 34 8.92 -26.03 4.89
C ALA A 34 8.57 -25.07 6.05
N PRO A 35 9.54 -24.60 6.86
CA PRO A 35 9.26 -23.77 8.03
C PRO A 35 8.54 -22.46 7.70
N TRP A 36 8.36 -22.17 6.41
CA TRP A 36 7.76 -20.96 5.88
C TRP A 36 6.43 -21.26 5.19
N VAL A 37 5.40 -20.51 5.56
CA VAL A 37 4.09 -20.50 4.89
C VAL A 37 4.18 -19.83 3.51
N LYS A 38 5.11 -18.87 3.38
CA LYS A 38 5.31 -18.11 2.15
C LYS A 38 6.74 -17.58 2.09
N ILE A 39 7.32 -17.55 0.89
CA ILE A 39 8.55 -16.81 0.60
C ILE A 39 8.25 -15.80 -0.49
N SER A 40 8.58 -14.53 -0.26
CA SER A 40 8.50 -13.48 -1.29
C SER A 40 9.88 -12.96 -1.61
N VAL A 41 10.21 -12.89 -2.89
CA VAL A 41 11.46 -12.32 -3.38
C VAL A 41 11.14 -11.10 -4.23
N ARG A 42 11.85 -10.00 -4.01
CA ARG A 42 11.75 -8.78 -4.84
C ARG A 42 13.13 -8.17 -5.09
N PRO A 43 13.37 -7.54 -6.26
CA PRO A 43 14.60 -6.80 -6.52
C PRO A 43 14.51 -5.43 -5.84
N VAL A 44 15.59 -5.02 -5.20
CA VAL A 44 15.65 -3.78 -4.42
C VAL A 44 17.06 -3.20 -4.46
N ARG A 45 17.23 -1.89 -4.22
CA ARG A 45 18.55 -1.23 -4.23
C ARG A 45 19.01 -0.85 -2.82
N VAL A 46 19.98 -1.58 -2.27
CA VAL A 46 20.65 -1.25 -1.00
C VAL A 46 21.97 -0.56 -1.31
N ARG A 47 22.17 0.68 -0.81
CA ARG A 47 23.42 1.44 -0.98
C ARG A 47 23.88 1.54 -2.45
N GLY A 48 22.92 1.68 -3.38
CA GLY A 48 23.18 1.77 -4.82
C GLY A 48 23.40 0.42 -5.54
N GLN A 49 23.62 -0.66 -4.80
CA GLN A 49 23.74 -2.02 -5.35
C GLN A 49 22.38 -2.70 -5.39
N ARG A 50 22.09 -3.38 -6.51
CA ARG A 50 20.90 -4.20 -6.63
C ARG A 50 21.09 -5.50 -5.86
N VAL A 51 20.14 -5.80 -5.00
CA VAL A 51 20.08 -7.03 -4.22
C VAL A 51 18.70 -7.66 -4.36
N MET A 52 18.62 -8.97 -4.18
CA MET A 52 17.34 -9.67 -4.02
C MET A 52 16.98 -9.72 -2.55
N GLN A 53 15.84 -9.14 -2.20
CA GLN A 53 15.29 -9.23 -0.86
C GLN A 53 14.35 -10.43 -0.76
N PHE A 54 14.69 -11.36 0.11
CA PHE A 54 13.90 -12.54 0.48
C PHE A 54 13.20 -12.27 1.80
N SER A 55 11.87 -12.27 1.77
CA SER A 55 11.02 -12.23 2.96
C SER A 55 10.42 -13.61 3.18
N TYR A 56 10.81 -14.25 4.27
CA TYR A 56 10.33 -15.54 4.75
C TYR A 56 9.23 -15.29 5.78
N PHE A 57 8.06 -15.89 5.55
CA PHE A 57 6.89 -15.72 6.41
C PHE A 57 6.61 -17.04 7.13
N ASP A 58 6.80 -17.04 8.44
CA ASP A 58 6.42 -18.10 9.38
C ASP A 58 5.10 -17.69 10.07
N PRO A 59 4.28 -18.63 10.59
CA PRO A 59 3.11 -18.29 11.41
C PRO A 59 3.39 -17.30 12.57
N GLN A 60 4.60 -17.28 13.13
CA GLN A 60 4.97 -16.45 14.29
C GLN A 60 5.79 -15.22 13.93
N LYS A 61 6.69 -15.29 12.94
CA LYS A 61 7.66 -14.22 12.67
C LYS A 61 8.09 -14.13 11.22
N ASP A 62 8.07 -12.92 10.69
CA ASP A 62 8.62 -12.64 9.35
C ASP A 62 10.10 -12.29 9.43
N THR A 63 10.92 -12.95 8.59
CA THR A 63 12.36 -12.68 8.48
C THR A 63 12.67 -12.16 7.09
N THR A 64 13.37 -11.03 7.00
CA THR A 64 13.80 -10.46 5.71
C THR A 64 15.33 -10.45 5.60
N LYS A 65 15.86 -11.01 4.51
CA LYS A 65 17.30 -11.06 4.20
C LYS A 65 17.54 -10.54 2.79
N ASN A 66 18.65 -9.86 2.56
CA ASN A 66 19.04 -9.35 1.25
C ASN A 66 20.28 -10.09 0.78
N PHE A 67 20.29 -10.57 -0.46
CA PHE A 67 21.40 -11.30 -1.07
C PHE A 67 21.79 -10.67 -2.40
N ALA A 68 23.07 -10.70 -2.75
CA ALA A 68 23.61 -10.10 -3.98
C ALA A 68 24.35 -11.15 -4.83
N GLY A 69 24.42 -10.92 -6.16
CA GLY A 69 25.18 -11.75 -7.10
C GLY A 69 24.87 -13.25 -6.99
N ASP A 70 25.92 -14.06 -7.03
CA ASP A 70 25.85 -15.53 -6.99
C ASP A 70 25.15 -16.07 -5.73
N GLU A 71 25.21 -15.35 -4.60
CA GLU A 71 24.51 -15.77 -3.39
C GLU A 71 22.98 -15.68 -3.57
N ALA A 72 22.50 -14.66 -4.28
CA ALA A 72 21.07 -14.54 -4.59
C ALA A 72 20.57 -15.69 -5.47
N GLU A 73 21.38 -16.13 -6.44
CA GLU A 73 21.05 -17.28 -7.29
C GLU A 73 20.99 -18.58 -6.49
N LYS A 74 21.97 -18.84 -5.63
CA LYS A 74 21.99 -20.02 -4.75
C LYS A 74 20.77 -20.05 -3.83
N ARG A 75 20.43 -18.91 -3.22
CA ARG A 75 19.23 -18.79 -2.36
C ARG A 75 17.92 -18.97 -3.12
N LEU A 76 17.89 -18.54 -4.38
CA LEU A 76 16.74 -18.77 -5.25
C LEU A 76 16.58 -20.26 -5.59
N ASP A 77 17.68 -20.96 -5.89
CA ASP A 77 17.67 -22.40 -6.13
C ASP A 77 17.20 -23.19 -4.89
N GLU A 78 17.71 -22.82 -3.70
CA GLU A 78 17.26 -23.38 -2.42
C GLU A 78 15.74 -23.16 -2.22
N ALA A 79 15.25 -21.95 -2.49
CA ALA A 79 13.83 -21.62 -2.33
C ALA A 79 12.92 -22.36 -3.32
N LEU A 80 13.40 -22.62 -4.55
CA LEU A 80 12.68 -23.40 -5.57
C LEU A 80 12.78 -24.91 -5.37
N ALA A 81 13.73 -25.38 -4.57
CA ALA A 81 13.84 -26.78 -4.14
C ALA A 81 12.85 -27.14 -3.02
N MET A 82 12.38 -26.14 -2.25
CA MET A 82 11.38 -26.34 -1.21
C MET A 82 10.01 -26.78 -1.78
N PRO A 83 9.24 -27.58 -1.03
CA PRO A 83 8.00 -28.19 -1.52
C PRO A 83 6.82 -27.20 -1.51
N PHE A 84 6.88 -26.12 -2.29
CA PHE A 84 5.76 -25.20 -2.47
C PHE A 84 4.80 -25.66 -3.57
N GLY A 85 3.50 -25.64 -3.28
CA GLY A 85 2.44 -26.02 -4.21
C GLY A 85 2.11 -24.97 -5.26
N GLN A 86 2.46 -23.70 -4.99
CA GLN A 86 2.21 -22.59 -5.89
C GLN A 86 3.40 -21.64 -5.95
N ILE A 87 3.77 -21.27 -7.18
CA ILE A 87 4.81 -20.29 -7.49
C ILE A 87 4.18 -19.23 -8.39
N HIS A 88 4.39 -17.96 -8.06
CA HIS A 88 3.91 -16.84 -8.86
C HIS A 88 5.06 -15.87 -9.10
N VAL A 89 5.42 -15.69 -10.37
CA VAL A 89 6.39 -14.70 -10.83
C VAL A 89 5.64 -13.58 -11.51
N GLN A 90 5.89 -12.35 -11.09
CA GLN A 90 5.38 -11.14 -11.72
C GLN A 90 6.54 -10.49 -12.46
N THR A 91 6.32 -10.20 -13.74
CA THR A 91 7.25 -9.44 -14.56
C THR A 91 6.53 -8.33 -15.31
N THR A 92 7.25 -7.33 -15.78
CA THR A 92 6.68 -6.25 -16.62
C THR A 92 6.09 -6.78 -17.93
N ALA A 93 6.60 -7.90 -18.44
CA ALA A 93 6.16 -8.54 -19.68
C ALA A 93 4.93 -9.44 -19.49
N GLY A 94 4.69 -9.94 -18.27
CA GLY A 94 3.61 -10.89 -17.99
C GLY A 94 3.82 -11.68 -16.71
N ASP A 95 2.74 -12.29 -16.23
CA ASP A 95 2.78 -13.10 -15.02
C ASP A 95 2.93 -14.58 -15.34
N LEU A 96 3.73 -15.27 -14.54
CA LEU A 96 3.94 -16.70 -14.60
C LEU A 96 3.38 -17.35 -13.33
N HIS A 97 2.32 -18.13 -13.48
CA HIS A 97 1.76 -18.94 -12.42
C HIS A 97 2.15 -20.40 -12.63
N VAL A 98 2.90 -20.96 -11.69
CA VAL A 98 3.18 -22.40 -11.63
C VAL A 98 2.40 -23.00 -10.47
N ARG A 99 1.52 -23.96 -10.77
CA ARG A 99 0.82 -24.75 -9.76
C ARG A 99 1.28 -26.19 -9.86
N ILE A 100 1.87 -26.71 -8.80
CA ILE A 100 2.26 -28.11 -8.73
C ILE A 100 1.02 -28.91 -8.33
N THR A 101 0.69 -30.01 -8.97
CA THR A 101 -0.45 -30.89 -8.61
C THR A 101 -0.06 -31.87 -7.50
N ARG A 102 -1.02 -32.55 -6.87
CA ARG A 102 -0.75 -33.59 -5.86
C ARG A 102 0.13 -34.74 -6.39
N LYS A 103 0.16 -34.94 -7.71
CA LYS A 103 0.97 -35.96 -8.41
C LYS A 103 2.33 -35.43 -8.91
N GLY A 104 2.79 -34.27 -8.43
CA GLY A 104 4.08 -33.68 -8.82
C GLY A 104 4.11 -33.00 -10.20
N LYS A 105 3.05 -33.09 -11.02
CA LYS A 105 3.00 -32.41 -12.32
C LYS A 105 2.85 -30.90 -12.14
N ALA A 106 3.71 -30.11 -12.78
CA ALA A 106 3.66 -28.65 -12.78
C ALA A 106 2.74 -28.13 -13.91
N LEU A 107 1.72 -27.37 -13.54
CA LEU A 107 0.85 -26.60 -14.43
C LEU A 107 1.37 -25.18 -14.54
N VAL A 108 1.83 -24.79 -15.72
CA VAL A 108 2.35 -23.44 -15.95
C VAL A 108 1.33 -22.64 -16.77
N LYS A 109 0.87 -21.51 -16.21
CA LYS A 109 -0.01 -20.56 -16.88
C LYS A 109 0.72 -19.23 -17.01
N LYS A 110 0.86 -18.75 -18.24
CA LYS A 110 1.31 -17.39 -18.54
C LYS A 110 0.09 -16.49 -18.69
N GLY A 111 0.11 -15.32 -18.07
CA GLY A 111 -0.96 -14.33 -18.10
C GLY A 111 -0.47 -12.96 -18.54
N LYS A 112 -1.41 -12.08 -18.88
CA LYS A 112 -1.13 -10.64 -19.01
C LYS A 112 -0.56 -10.11 -17.69
N PRO A 113 0.32 -9.10 -17.71
CA PRO A 113 0.93 -8.58 -16.49
C PRO A 113 -0.13 -8.03 -15.53
N SER A 114 -0.21 -8.55 -14.30
CA SER A 114 -1.05 -7.96 -13.24
C SER A 114 -0.46 -6.67 -12.68
N ARG A 115 0.81 -6.37 -13.01
CA ARG A 115 1.51 -5.13 -12.65
C ARG A 115 2.31 -4.64 -13.86
N GLN A 116 1.92 -3.48 -14.39
CA GLN A 116 2.59 -2.85 -15.53
C GLN A 116 3.66 -1.83 -15.12
N ASN A 117 3.71 -1.43 -13.85
CA ASN A 117 4.64 -0.42 -13.39
C ASN A 117 6.04 -1.01 -13.22
N ALA A 118 7.07 -0.23 -13.57
CA ALA A 118 8.48 -0.57 -13.42
C ALA A 118 8.79 -1.12 -12.02
N PRO A 119 9.80 -2.02 -11.88
CA PRO A 119 10.16 -2.58 -10.59
C PRO A 119 10.37 -1.47 -9.58
N ALA A 120 9.59 -1.48 -8.51
CA ALA A 120 9.79 -0.58 -7.38
C ALA A 120 11.07 -1.00 -6.65
N LEU A 121 12.20 -0.52 -7.16
CA LEU A 121 13.54 -0.77 -6.63
C LEU A 121 13.78 -0.06 -5.29
N ALA A 122 12.85 0.81 -4.88
CA ALA A 122 12.88 1.50 -3.61
C ALA A 122 12.44 0.58 -2.46
N HIS A 123 13.26 0.52 -1.41
CA HIS A 123 12.97 -0.23 -0.19
C HIS A 123 11.93 0.43 0.69
N ASP A 124 11.77 1.74 0.56
CA ASP A 124 10.87 2.50 1.42
C ASP A 124 9.48 2.47 0.84
N HIS A 125 8.59 1.75 1.53
CA HIS A 125 7.17 2.04 1.45
C HIS A 125 6.98 3.47 1.96
N VAL A 126 6.90 4.42 1.03
CA VAL A 126 6.51 5.80 1.37
C VAL A 126 5.10 5.70 1.94
N LYS A 127 4.98 5.90 3.26
CA LYS A 127 3.69 5.90 3.93
C LYS A 127 2.85 7.01 3.30
N GLN A 128 1.74 6.62 2.68
CA GLN A 128 0.75 7.56 2.18
C GLN A 128 -0.04 8.07 3.38
N TYR A 129 0.28 9.30 3.78
CA TYR A 129 -0.41 10.04 4.83
C TYR A 129 -1.51 10.91 4.18
N PRO A 130 -2.71 11.03 4.79
CA PRO A 130 -3.74 11.97 4.32
C PRO A 130 -3.21 13.39 4.11
N LEU A 131 -2.35 13.86 5.02
CA LEU A 131 -1.55 15.07 4.84
C LEU A 131 -0.10 14.64 4.52
N ALA A 132 0.33 14.89 3.29
CA ALA A 132 1.61 14.41 2.78
C ALA A 132 2.81 15.13 3.43
N VAL A 133 3.92 14.42 3.57
CA VAL A 133 5.21 15.00 3.97
C VAL A 133 5.94 15.51 2.73
N GLY A 134 6.55 16.70 2.83
CA GLY A 134 7.39 17.26 1.76
C GLY A 134 6.67 18.21 0.79
N GLN A 135 5.36 18.40 0.95
CA GLN A 135 4.62 19.49 0.33
C GLN A 135 4.26 20.54 1.39
N PRO A 136 4.26 21.83 1.04
CA PRO A 136 3.89 22.88 1.98
C PRO A 136 2.40 22.78 2.30
N ASP A 137 2.09 22.68 3.59
CA ASP A 137 0.72 22.63 4.11
C ASP A 137 0.52 23.76 5.13
N ALA A 138 -0.38 24.69 4.80
CA ALA A 138 -0.60 25.88 5.60
C ALA A 138 -1.11 25.56 7.02
N PHE A 139 -1.91 24.50 7.17
CA PHE A 139 -2.43 24.07 8.46
C PHE A 139 -1.31 23.49 9.34
N LEU A 140 -0.48 22.59 8.78
CA LEU A 140 0.65 22.02 9.51
C LEU A 140 1.71 23.08 9.87
N GLN A 141 1.88 24.10 9.04
CA GLN A 141 2.77 25.24 9.33
C GLN A 141 2.20 26.13 10.45
N ALA A 142 0.90 26.47 10.40
CA ALA A 142 0.24 27.28 11.42
C ALA A 142 0.31 26.63 12.82
N LEU A 143 0.20 25.29 12.88
CA LEU A 143 0.35 24.53 14.13
C LEU A 143 1.82 24.31 14.56
N GLY A 144 2.78 24.81 13.80
CA GLY A 144 4.21 24.61 14.05
C GLY A 144 4.68 23.16 13.91
N ILE A 145 3.87 22.29 13.31
CA ILE A 145 4.22 20.88 13.06
C ILE A 145 5.20 20.78 11.89
N MET A 146 4.99 21.60 10.86
CA MET A 146 5.81 21.68 9.67
C MET A 146 6.62 22.99 9.66
N ASN A 147 7.84 22.94 9.11
CA ASN A 147 8.66 24.14 8.87
C ASN A 147 8.45 24.71 7.46
N ALA A 148 9.05 25.88 7.18
CA ALA A 148 8.97 26.50 5.86
C ALA A 148 9.55 25.63 4.73
N GLN A 149 10.44 24.68 5.06
CA GLN A 149 11.03 23.72 4.11
C GLN A 149 10.15 22.46 3.92
N SER A 150 8.87 22.50 4.32
CA SER A 150 7.92 21.39 4.19
C SER A 150 8.31 20.09 4.93
N LYS A 151 9.18 20.21 5.94
CA LYS A 151 9.59 19.09 6.80
C LYS A 151 8.86 19.15 8.14
N VAL A 152 8.41 17.98 8.62
CA VAL A 152 7.83 17.82 9.95
C VAL A 152 8.92 17.94 11.00
N ARG A 153 8.73 18.80 12.00
CA ARG A 153 9.68 19.00 13.10
C ARG A 153 9.81 17.72 13.93
N ALA A 154 11.03 17.35 14.32
CA ALA A 154 11.30 16.10 15.05
C ALA A 154 10.45 15.95 16.33
N ALA A 155 10.34 17.02 17.11
CA ALA A 155 9.53 17.05 18.34
C ALA A 155 8.01 16.89 18.09
N MET A 156 7.54 17.20 16.87
CA MET A 156 6.11 17.18 16.51
C MET A 156 5.71 15.92 15.72
N GLN A 157 6.63 14.97 15.55
CA GLN A 157 6.39 13.72 14.82
C GLN A 157 5.24 12.88 15.42
N ALA A 158 5.13 12.85 16.75
CA ALA A 158 4.03 12.15 17.41
C ALA A 158 2.66 12.76 17.07
N LYS A 159 2.56 14.10 17.13
CA LYS A 159 1.34 14.84 16.77
C LYS A 159 0.99 14.69 15.28
N PHE A 160 1.99 14.77 14.41
CA PHE A 160 1.80 14.56 12.97
C PHE A 160 1.23 13.17 12.66
N ARG A 161 1.74 12.12 13.33
CA ARG A 161 1.19 10.77 13.19
C ARG A 161 -0.23 10.68 13.73
N GLN A 162 -0.49 11.23 14.92
CA GLN A 162 -1.83 11.23 15.52
C GLN A 162 -2.87 11.86 14.60
N ILE A 163 -2.57 13.04 14.04
CA ILE A 163 -3.44 13.73 13.08
C ILE A 163 -3.71 12.85 11.87
N ASN A 164 -2.67 12.27 11.26
CA ASN A 164 -2.85 11.49 10.05
C ASN A 164 -3.60 10.17 10.28
N GLU A 165 -3.39 9.48 11.40
CA GLU A 165 -4.18 8.28 11.72
C GLU A 165 -5.65 8.65 11.98
N PHE A 166 -5.91 9.76 12.68
CA PHE A 166 -7.28 10.27 12.85
C PHE A 166 -7.94 10.59 11.51
N LEU A 167 -7.23 11.28 10.61
CA LEU A 167 -7.76 11.62 9.28
C LEU A 167 -8.05 10.39 8.41
N ARG A 168 -7.31 9.28 8.57
CA ARG A 168 -7.65 8.03 7.89
C ARG A 168 -9.00 7.48 8.35
N ILE A 169 -9.29 7.56 9.64
CA ILE A 169 -10.58 7.14 10.19
C ILE A 169 -11.67 8.05 9.63
N VAL A 170 -11.48 9.38 9.69
CA VAL A 170 -12.43 10.36 9.14
C VAL A 170 -12.69 10.12 7.65
N GLU A 171 -11.65 9.87 6.87
CA GLU A 171 -11.78 9.51 5.45
C GLU A 171 -12.66 8.27 5.26
N GLN A 172 -12.42 7.20 6.01
CA GLN A 172 -13.22 5.98 5.90
C GLN A 172 -14.67 6.19 6.34
N THR A 173 -14.91 7.01 7.35
CA THR A 173 -16.27 7.24 7.87
C THR A 173 -17.07 8.21 6.99
N VAL A 174 -16.45 9.28 6.51
CA VAL A 174 -17.13 10.35 5.76
C VAL A 174 -17.19 10.05 4.27
N LEU A 175 -16.19 9.36 3.73
CA LEU A 175 -16.07 9.08 2.29
C LEU A 175 -16.24 7.59 1.94
N GLY A 176 -16.34 6.71 2.94
CA GLY A 176 -16.32 5.25 2.74
C GLY A 176 -17.59 4.63 2.17
N GLU A 177 -18.71 5.36 2.08
CA GLU A 177 -19.96 4.84 1.50
C GLU A 177 -20.12 5.13 0.00
N CYS A 178 -19.01 5.26 -0.74
CA CYS A 178 -19.01 5.16 -2.20
C CYS A 178 -18.07 4.04 -2.66
N ARG A 179 -18.40 2.80 -2.28
CA ARG A 179 -17.99 1.63 -3.05
C ARG A 179 -19.23 1.04 -3.68
N VAL A 180 -19.51 1.48 -4.90
CA VAL A 180 -20.35 0.73 -5.84
C VAL A 180 -19.84 -0.70 -5.82
N THR A 181 -20.63 -1.61 -5.27
CA THR A 181 -20.50 -3.04 -5.53
C THR A 181 -20.66 -3.19 -7.02
N GLY A 182 -19.54 -3.44 -7.70
CA GLY A 182 -19.57 -3.80 -9.11
C GLY A 182 -20.27 -5.14 -9.23
N ASP A 183 -21.51 -5.11 -9.67
CA ASP A 183 -22.01 -6.10 -10.61
C ASP A 183 -22.93 -5.42 -11.63
N GLU A 184 -22.66 -5.75 -12.90
CA GLU A 184 -23.40 -5.43 -14.12
C GLU A 184 -23.33 -3.99 -14.68
N CYS A 185 -22.16 -3.61 -15.18
CA CYS A 185 -22.07 -2.66 -16.30
C CYS A 185 -21.97 -3.44 -17.62
N ARG A 186 -23.11 -3.59 -18.31
CA ARG A 186 -23.14 -3.95 -19.73
C ARG A 186 -22.70 -2.73 -20.53
N GLU A 187 -21.77 -2.99 -21.44
CA GLU A 187 -21.16 -2.06 -22.38
C GLU A 187 -22.21 -1.25 -23.15
N THR A 188 -22.05 0.08 -23.21
CA THR A 188 -22.15 0.83 -24.46
C THR A 188 -21.46 2.20 -24.32
N GLU A 189 -20.42 2.35 -25.12
CA GLU A 189 -19.90 3.56 -25.76
C GLU A 189 -20.11 4.93 -25.09
N SER A 190 -19.05 5.44 -24.44
CA SER A 190 -18.47 6.77 -24.69
C SER A 190 -17.51 7.12 -23.56
N ALA A 191 -16.21 7.06 -23.85
CA ALA A 191 -15.22 7.71 -23.01
C ALA A 191 -15.36 9.23 -23.21
N VAL A 192 -15.82 9.97 -22.20
CA VAL A 192 -15.37 11.32 -21.80
C VAL A 192 -15.99 11.66 -20.44
N ALA A 193 -15.14 12.22 -19.57
CA ALA A 193 -15.43 12.93 -18.32
C ALA A 193 -15.71 12.09 -17.07
N CYS A 194 -14.87 12.34 -16.06
CA CYS A 194 -15.33 12.63 -14.70
C CYS A 194 -16.71 13.30 -14.76
N ALA A 195 -17.78 12.54 -14.58
CA ALA A 195 -19.10 13.13 -14.42
C ALA A 195 -19.15 13.77 -13.03
N PRO A 196 -19.46 15.08 -12.94
CA PRO A 196 -19.75 15.71 -11.67
C PRO A 196 -21.01 15.05 -11.10
N PHE A 197 -21.14 15.08 -9.78
CA PHE A 197 -22.39 14.78 -9.08
C PHE A 197 -23.58 15.32 -9.89
N PRO A 198 -24.68 14.55 -10.06
CA PRO A 198 -25.86 15.05 -10.75
C PRO A 198 -26.21 16.41 -10.14
N VAL A 199 -26.33 17.43 -10.99
CA VAL A 199 -26.73 18.78 -10.60
C VAL A 199 -28.15 18.70 -10.07
N THR A 200 -28.28 18.39 -8.79
CA THR A 200 -29.51 18.60 -8.05
C THR A 200 -29.68 20.12 -7.93
N ARG A 201 -30.92 20.60 -8.01
CA ARG A 201 -31.26 22.02 -7.83
C ARG A 201 -31.04 22.51 -6.38
N HIS A 202 -30.26 21.78 -5.59
CA HIS A 202 -29.94 22.05 -4.21
C HIS A 202 -28.43 22.02 -4.06
N PRO A 203 -27.83 22.96 -3.31
CA PRO A 203 -26.40 22.92 -3.03
C PRO A 203 -26.04 21.54 -2.45
N PRO A 204 -24.82 21.01 -2.75
CA PRO A 204 -24.40 19.73 -2.19
C PRO A 204 -24.58 19.77 -0.67
N PRO A 205 -25.15 18.71 -0.06
CA PRO A 205 -25.43 18.72 1.37
C PRO A 205 -24.12 18.96 2.11
N VAL A 206 -24.05 20.06 2.87
CA VAL A 206 -22.90 20.37 3.71
C VAL A 206 -22.84 19.31 4.81
N THR A 207 -21.76 18.52 4.85
CA THR A 207 -21.55 17.55 5.92
C THR A 207 -21.38 18.31 7.23
N GLN A 208 -22.22 18.02 8.22
CA GLN A 208 -22.10 18.60 9.55
C GLN A 208 -21.40 17.61 10.48
N ILE A 209 -20.31 18.05 11.09
CA ILE A 209 -19.54 17.27 12.05
C ILE A 209 -19.60 17.99 13.40
N ILE A 210 -19.96 17.26 14.45
CA ILE A 210 -19.93 17.75 15.83
C ILE A 210 -18.87 16.95 16.59
N ASP A 211 -17.88 17.64 17.15
CA ASP A 211 -16.80 17.07 17.94
C ASP A 211 -17.07 17.31 19.44
N CYS A 212 -17.55 16.27 20.12
CA CYS A 212 -17.91 16.30 21.54
C CYS A 212 -16.69 15.97 22.41
N GLY A 213 -16.06 16.99 22.99
CA GLY A 213 -14.82 16.88 23.75
C GLY A 213 -13.59 17.31 22.95
N CYS A 214 -13.73 18.40 22.18
CA CYS A 214 -12.70 18.83 21.22
C CYS A 214 -11.40 19.33 21.88
N GLY A 215 -11.41 19.65 23.18
CA GLY A 215 -10.27 20.18 23.92
C GLY A 215 -9.71 21.45 23.29
N SER A 216 -8.48 21.38 22.79
CA SER A 216 -7.80 22.47 22.08
C SER A 216 -8.01 22.44 20.55
N ALA A 217 -9.01 21.68 20.09
CA ALA A 217 -9.51 21.61 18.72
C ALA A 217 -8.50 21.21 17.62
N TYR A 218 -7.32 20.68 17.97
CA TYR A 218 -6.29 20.29 16.97
C TYR A 218 -6.80 19.27 15.94
N LEU A 219 -7.49 18.22 16.39
CA LEU A 219 -8.04 17.19 15.50
C LEU A 219 -9.25 17.71 14.73
N SER A 220 -10.06 18.54 15.38
CA SER A 220 -11.21 19.21 14.78
C SER A 220 -10.78 20.09 13.61
N PHE A 221 -9.78 20.95 13.81
CA PHE A 221 -9.20 21.76 12.73
C PHE A 221 -8.53 20.91 11.65
N ALA A 222 -7.86 19.81 12.01
CA ALA A 222 -7.29 18.90 11.03
C ALA A 222 -8.37 18.28 10.13
N ALA A 223 -9.46 17.77 10.70
CA ALA A 223 -10.58 17.22 9.94
C ALA A 223 -11.23 18.28 9.05
N TYR A 224 -11.47 19.47 9.58
CA TYR A 224 -12.01 20.60 8.81
C TYR A 224 -11.13 20.96 7.61
N HIS A 225 -9.81 21.13 7.84
CA HIS A 225 -8.85 21.46 6.79
C HIS A 225 -8.78 20.34 5.75
N TYR A 226 -8.66 19.09 6.18
CA TYR A 226 -8.57 17.95 5.28
C TYR A 226 -9.82 17.80 4.42
N LEU A 227 -11.02 17.87 5.00
CA LEU A 227 -12.25 17.70 4.24
C LEU A 227 -12.50 18.87 3.29
N ASN A 228 -12.40 20.12 3.75
CA ASN A 228 -12.71 21.28 2.90
C ASN A 228 -11.59 21.62 1.91
N HIS A 229 -10.34 21.68 2.35
CA HIS A 229 -9.24 22.21 1.53
C HIS A 229 -8.46 21.13 0.79
N VAL A 230 -8.36 19.91 1.34
CA VAL A 230 -7.63 18.81 0.68
C VAL A 230 -8.58 17.94 -0.15
N ARG A 231 -9.79 17.66 0.34
CA ARG A 231 -10.76 16.77 -0.31
C ARG A 231 -11.91 17.46 -1.03
N GLY A 232 -12.09 18.77 -0.83
CA GLY A 232 -13.17 19.53 -1.47
C GLY A 232 -14.58 19.13 -1.01
N VAL A 233 -14.71 18.49 0.15
CA VAL A 233 -15.98 18.11 0.75
C VAL A 233 -16.46 19.27 1.61
N ALA A 234 -17.53 19.94 1.17
CA ALA A 234 -18.15 21.03 1.91
C ALA A 234 -18.58 20.54 3.30
N THR A 235 -17.82 20.96 4.32
CA THR A 235 -17.97 20.46 5.69
C THR A 235 -18.05 21.63 6.67
N ARG A 236 -19.08 21.63 7.51
CA ARG A 236 -19.17 22.48 8.69
C ARG A 236 -18.82 21.66 9.92
N LEU A 237 -17.88 22.15 10.71
CA LEU A 237 -17.44 21.48 11.93
C LEU A 237 -17.72 22.37 13.15
N THR A 238 -18.33 21.78 14.17
CA THR A 238 -18.59 22.42 15.47
C THR A 238 -17.90 21.62 16.57
N GLY A 239 -16.95 22.25 17.29
CA GLY A 239 -16.31 21.67 18.47
C GLY A 239 -17.02 22.09 19.75
N VAL A 240 -17.26 21.15 20.66
CA VAL A 240 -17.85 21.39 21.98
C VAL A 240 -16.91 20.84 23.04
N ASP A 241 -16.62 21.60 24.09
CA ASP A 241 -15.90 21.09 25.27
C ASP A 241 -16.42 21.77 26.54
N ARG A 242 -16.30 21.09 27.67
CA ARG A 242 -16.66 21.63 28.99
C ARG A 242 -15.56 22.48 29.61
N ASN A 243 -14.32 22.34 29.14
CA ASN A 243 -13.17 23.06 29.65
C ASN A 243 -13.00 24.39 28.89
N ALA A 244 -13.55 25.46 29.47
CA ALA A 244 -13.46 26.81 28.92
C ALA A 244 -12.02 27.31 28.71
N GLU A 245 -11.05 26.87 29.51
CA GLU A 245 -9.65 27.28 29.35
C GLU A 245 -9.03 26.69 28.07
N LEU A 246 -9.40 25.45 27.71
CA LEU A 246 -8.95 24.83 26.47
C LEU A 246 -9.63 25.45 25.25
N ILE A 247 -10.93 25.75 25.34
CA ILE A 247 -11.67 26.47 24.29
C ILE A 247 -11.08 27.86 24.07
N GLY A 248 -10.67 28.56 25.12
CA GLY A 248 -10.03 29.88 25.01
C GLY A 248 -8.72 29.88 24.21
N LYS A 249 -8.06 28.73 24.04
CA LYS A 249 -6.84 28.59 23.23
C LYS A 249 -7.14 28.45 21.72
N CYS A 250 -8.40 28.28 21.35
CA CYS A 250 -8.84 28.06 19.97
C CYS A 250 -9.29 29.34 19.26
N CYS A 251 -9.42 30.45 19.99
CA CYS A 251 -9.88 31.76 19.51
C CYS A 251 -8.72 32.64 19.01
#